data_AF-A0A7Z2SLI1-F1
#
_entry.id   AF-A0A7Z2SLI1-F1
#
_cell.length_a   1.000
_cell.length_b   1.000
_cell.length_c   1.000
_cell.angle_alpha   90.00
_cell.angle_beta   90.00
_cell.angle_gamma   90.00
#
_symmetry.space_group_name_H-M   'P 1'
#
loop_
_entity.id
_entity.type
_entity.pdbx_description
1 polymer ?
#
loop_
_entity_poly.entity_id
_entity_poly.type
_entity_poly.pdbx_seq_one_letter_code
_entity_poly.pdbx_strand_id
1 'polypeptide(L)'
;MIAPRIAFAAVALLMASMPATVRAQDVPGIEICTVEKTMERRTSCLQSNVDFLQKTITKLTTDHQQKSDAANRQIEALKGAVVNLQKVVSDLQAAQNKAAEDAKKTAAPAAKDATPAAKDAAPAKDGAK
;
A
#
# COMPACT_ATOMS: atom_id res chain seq x y z
N MET A 1 -9.08 -11.55 9.75
CA MET A 1 -7.66 -11.33 9.34
C MET A 1 -7.42 -10.07 8.48
N ILE A 2 -8.45 -9.32 8.06
CA ILE A 2 -8.29 -8.13 7.19
C ILE A 2 -7.89 -6.87 8.00
N ALA A 3 -8.48 -6.67 9.18
CA ALA A 3 -8.18 -5.55 10.08
C ALA A 3 -6.68 -5.38 10.45
N PRO A 4 -5.91 -6.43 10.80
CA PRO A 4 -4.51 -6.25 11.17
C PRO A 4 -3.63 -5.83 9.97
N ARG A 5 -3.99 -6.19 8.74
CA ARG A 5 -3.25 -5.79 7.53
C ARG A 5 -3.45 -4.31 7.19
N ILE A 6 -4.67 -3.81 7.36
CA ILE A 6 -4.99 -2.39 7.15
C ILE A 6 -4.31 -1.53 8.21
N ALA A 7 -4.32 -1.98 9.48
CA ALA A 7 -3.63 -1.29 10.57
C ALA A 7 -2.12 -1.21 10.32
N PHE A 8 -1.49 -2.31 9.86
CA PHE A 8 -0.07 -2.31 9.51
C PHE A 8 0.27 -1.34 8.37
N ALA A 9 -0.54 -1.31 7.31
CA ALA A 9 -0.34 -0.40 6.19
C ALA A 9 -0.47 1.08 6.60
N ALA A 10 -1.46 1.40 7.45
CA ALA A 10 -1.67 2.75 7.96
C ALA A 10 -0.49 3.23 8.84
N VAL A 11 0.03 2.35 9.71
CA VAL A 11 1.19 2.66 10.57
C VAL A 11 2.45 2.86 9.72
N ALA A 12 2.67 2.02 8.70
CA ALA A 12 3.84 2.16 7.82
C ALA A 12 3.83 3.50 7.05
N LEU A 13 2.66 3.91 6.56
CA LEU A 13 2.47 5.21 5.91
C LEU A 13 2.74 6.38 6.87
N LEU A 14 2.27 6.28 8.12
CA LEU A 14 2.48 7.31 9.13
C LEU A 14 3.98 7.48 9.46
N MET A 15 4.71 6.37 9.60
CA MET A 15 6.14 6.39 9.88
C MET A 15 6.96 6.93 8.70
N ALA A 16 6.55 6.68 7.46
CA ALA A 16 7.19 7.23 6.27
C ALA A 16 6.98 8.75 6.10
N SER A 17 5.97 9.31 6.78
CA SER A 17 5.66 10.75 6.72
C SER A 17 6.38 11.60 7.77
N MET A 18 7.16 10.99 8.66
CA MET A 18 7.91 11.75 9.66
C MET A 18 9.01 12.59 8.99
N PRO A 19 9.12 13.89 9.32
CA PRO A 19 10.14 14.76 8.75
C PRO A 19 11.53 14.23 9.13
N ALA A 20 12.36 13.96 8.13
CA ALA A 20 13.75 13.60 8.35
C ALA A 20 14.44 14.76 9.07
N THR A 21 15.11 14.47 10.19
CA THR A 21 15.94 15.45 10.88
C THR A 21 17.00 15.96 9.91
N VAL A 22 16.87 17.21 9.46
CA VAL A 22 17.86 17.86 8.60
C VAL A 22 19.08 18.13 9.48
N ARG A 23 20.04 17.20 9.46
CA ARG A 23 21.42 17.53 9.83
C ARG A 23 21.90 18.57 8.83
N ALA A 24 22.59 19.61 9.30
CA ALA A 24 23.27 20.53 8.41
C ALA A 24 24.09 19.71 7.40
N GLN A 25 23.80 19.88 6.11
CA GLN A 25 24.55 19.22 5.06
C GLN A 25 25.87 19.95 4.95
N ASP A 26 26.94 19.28 5.36
CA ASP A 26 28.26 19.84 5.25
C ASP A 26 28.57 20.09 3.77
N VAL A 27 29.10 21.27 3.47
CA VAL A 27 29.45 21.65 2.11
C VAL A 27 30.81 21.02 1.81
N PRO A 28 30.88 19.97 0.98
CA PRO A 28 32.11 19.20 0.83
C PRO A 28 33.25 20.10 0.36
N GLY A 29 34.33 20.22 1.14
CA GLY A 29 35.49 21.04 0.77
C GLY A 29 35.42 22.51 1.19
N ILE A 30 34.36 22.97 1.88
CA ILE A 30 34.31 24.33 2.44
C ILE A 30 35.44 24.53 3.47
N GLU A 31 35.72 23.50 4.25
CA GLU A 31 36.84 23.38 5.21
C GLU A 31 38.20 23.70 4.56
N ILE A 32 38.38 23.32 3.29
CA ILE A 32 39.63 23.53 2.55
C ILE A 32 39.67 24.96 1.98
N CYS A 33 38.54 25.48 1.54
CA CYS A 33 38.47 26.85 1.01
C CYS A 33 38.56 27.92 2.11
N THR A 34 38.18 27.62 3.35
CA THR A 34 38.24 28.57 4.48
C THR A 34 39.61 28.66 5.15
N VAL A 35 40.44 27.61 5.06
CA VAL A 35 41.84 27.63 5.54
C VAL A 35 42.80 28.34 4.58
N GLU A 36 42.36 28.65 3.36
CA GLU A 36 43.16 29.34 2.35
C GLU A 36 43.36 30.83 2.69
N LYS A 37 44.62 31.24 2.83
CA LYS A 37 44.98 32.61 3.26
C LYS A 37 45.10 33.60 2.10
N THR A 38 45.35 33.11 0.88
CA THR A 38 45.45 33.96 -0.30
C THR A 38 44.06 34.23 -0.88
N MET A 39 43.69 35.50 -1.02
CA MET A 39 42.32 35.89 -1.43
C MET A 39 41.95 35.36 -2.82
N GLU A 40 42.89 35.33 -3.77
CA GLU A 40 42.68 34.79 -5.11
C GLU A 40 42.39 33.28 -5.08
N ARG A 41 43.19 32.51 -4.33
CA ARG A 41 43.02 31.06 -4.23
C ARG A 41 41.75 30.70 -3.46
N ARG A 42 41.42 31.44 -2.40
CA ARG A 42 40.16 31.29 -1.65
C ARG A 42 38.94 31.49 -2.56
N THR A 43 38.97 32.55 -3.38
CA THR A 43 37.88 32.84 -4.32
C THR A 43 37.74 31.74 -5.37
N SER A 44 38.85 31.27 -5.95
CA SER A 44 38.83 30.18 -6.94
C SER A 44 38.33 28.85 -6.36
N CYS A 45 38.72 28.52 -5.12
CA CYS A 45 38.26 27.34 -4.41
C CYS A 45 36.75 27.39 -4.18
N LEU A 46 36.25 28.50 -3.63
CA LEU A 46 34.82 28.71 -3.38
C LEU A 46 34.01 28.66 -4.69
N GLN A 47 34.52 29.24 -5.78
CA GLN A 47 33.85 29.19 -7.07
C GLN A 47 33.70 27.76 -7.59
N SER A 48 34.76 26.95 -7.53
CA SER A 48 34.70 25.54 -7.94
C SER A 48 33.77 24.71 -7.04
N ASN A 49 33.68 25.06 -5.75
CA ASN A 49 32.78 24.44 -4.80
C ASN A 49 31.31 24.72 -5.13
N VAL A 50 30.99 25.99 -5.42
CA VAL A 50 29.65 26.41 -5.83
C VAL A 50 29.23 25.74 -7.14
N ASP A 51 30.12 25.66 -8.13
CA ASP A 51 29.84 24.94 -9.39
C ASP A 51 29.56 23.45 -9.14
N PHE A 52 30.34 22.79 -8.29
CA PHE A 52 30.09 21.40 -7.90
C PHE A 52 28.75 21.21 -7.18
N LEU A 53 28.45 22.07 -6.20
CA LEU A 53 27.18 22.05 -5.48
C LEU A 53 26.01 22.28 -6.44
N GLN A 54 26.11 23.25 -7.33
CA GLN A 54 25.03 23.59 -8.26
C GLN A 54 24.77 22.42 -9.23
N LYS A 55 25.81 21.80 -9.78
CA LYS A 55 25.69 20.57 -10.57
C LYS A 55 25.05 19.42 -9.79
N THR A 56 25.45 19.26 -8.52
CA THR A 56 24.92 18.21 -7.65
C THR A 56 23.45 18.44 -7.31
N ILE A 57 23.06 19.68 -6.99
CA ILE A 57 21.67 20.06 -6.74
C ILE A 57 20.83 19.79 -7.99
N THR A 58 21.26 20.25 -9.17
CA THR A 58 20.54 19.99 -10.42
C THR A 58 20.36 18.49 -10.65
N LYS A 59 21.41 17.70 -10.47
CA LYS A 59 21.32 16.24 -10.61
C LYS A 59 20.31 15.63 -9.63
N LEU A 60 20.41 15.97 -8.35
CA LEU A 60 19.50 15.46 -7.32
C LEU A 60 18.05 15.86 -7.62
N THR A 61 17.82 17.11 -8.02
CA THR A 61 16.49 17.60 -8.42
C THR A 61 15.94 16.78 -9.59
N THR A 62 16.72 16.58 -10.66
CA THR A 62 16.28 15.79 -11.81
C THR A 62 15.99 14.34 -11.42
N ASP A 63 16.87 13.69 -10.63
CA ASP A 63 16.67 12.32 -10.16
C ASP A 63 15.40 12.18 -9.33
N HIS A 64 15.10 13.16 -8.47
CA HIS A 64 13.89 13.16 -7.64
C HIS A 64 12.63 13.38 -8.47
N GLN A 65 12.69 14.25 -9.48
CA GLN A 65 11.56 14.45 -10.40
C GLN A 65 11.28 13.18 -11.20
N GLN A 66 12.31 12.51 -11.73
CA GLN A 66 12.15 11.24 -12.43
C GLN A 66 11.53 10.15 -11.54
N LYS A 67 11.95 10.07 -10.28
CA LYS A 67 11.35 9.13 -9.30
C LYS A 67 9.88 9.47 -9.03
N SER A 68 9.55 10.76 -8.92
CA SER A 68 8.18 11.22 -8.69
C SER A 68 7.28 10.92 -9.88
N ASP A 69 7.76 11.14 -11.10
CA ASP A 69 7.05 10.80 -12.33
C ASP A 69 6.83 9.29 -12.47
N ALA A 70 7.85 8.48 -12.14
CA ALA A 70 7.73 7.03 -12.13
C ALA A 70 6.69 6.54 -11.11
N ALA A 71 6.70 7.11 -9.89
CA ALA A 71 5.71 6.80 -8.87
C ALA A 71 4.29 7.21 -9.29
N ASN A 72 4.12 8.37 -9.92
CA ASN A 72 2.84 8.82 -10.45
C ASN A 72 2.29 7.87 -11.51
N ARG A 73 3.14 7.33 -12.39
CA ARG A 73 2.73 6.30 -13.36
C ARG A 73 2.28 5.01 -12.68
N GLN A 74 2.98 4.58 -11.63
CA GLN A 74 2.56 3.41 -10.85
C GLN A 74 1.20 3.64 -10.17
N ILE A 75 0.99 4.82 -9.60
CA ILE A 75 -0.31 5.20 -9.01
C ILE A 75 -1.43 5.10 -10.04
N GLU A 76 -1.21 5.58 -11.26
CA GLU A 76 -2.23 5.50 -12.31
C GLU A 76 -2.54 4.06 -12.74
N ALA A 77 -1.50 3.22 -12.87
CA ALA A 77 -1.68 1.80 -13.14
C ALA A 77 -2.46 1.08 -12.01
N LEU A 78 -2.13 1.38 -10.75
CA LEU A 78 -2.83 0.85 -9.56
C LEU A 78 -4.28 1.31 -9.51
N LYS A 79 -4.58 2.58 -9.81
CA LYS A 79 -5.95 3.08 -9.91
C LYS A 79 -6.75 2.32 -10.96
N GLY A 80 -6.18 2.09 -12.14
CA GLY A 80 -6.81 1.29 -13.19
C GLY A 80 -7.13 -0.14 -12.74
N ALA A 81 -6.19 -0.79 -12.03
CA ALA A 81 -6.41 -2.11 -11.46
C ALA A 81 -7.53 -2.11 -10.41
N VAL A 82 -7.58 -1.11 -9.52
CA VAL A 82 -8.65 -0.96 -8.52
C VAL A 82 -10.02 -0.81 -9.17
N VAL A 83 -10.14 0.02 -10.21
CA VAL A 83 -11.40 0.18 -10.96
C VAL A 83 -11.83 -1.13 -11.61
N ASN A 84 -10.88 -1.88 -12.20
CA ASN A 84 -11.19 -3.18 -12.80
C ASN A 84 -11.65 -4.20 -11.75
N LEU A 85 -10.96 -4.30 -10.61
CA LEU A 85 -11.37 -5.15 -9.50
C LEU A 85 -12.75 -4.77 -8.97
N GLN A 86 -13.06 -3.47 -8.88
CA GLN A 86 -14.37 -3.00 -8.43
C GLN A 86 -15.50 -3.44 -9.37
N LYS A 87 -15.26 -3.48 -10.68
CA LYS A 87 -16.22 -4.04 -11.66
C LYS A 87 -16.42 -5.53 -11.44
N VAL A 88 -15.35 -6.31 -11.35
CA VAL A 88 -15.42 -7.77 -11.13
C VAL A 88 -16.19 -8.09 -9.83
N VAL A 89 -15.96 -7.35 -8.76
CA VAL A 89 -16.70 -7.52 -7.50
C VAL A 89 -18.19 -7.21 -7.67
N SER A 90 -18.52 -6.14 -8.41
CA SER A 90 -19.91 -5.76 -8.69
C SER A 90 -20.63 -6.84 -9.52
N ASP A 91 -19.97 -7.38 -10.54
CA ASP A 91 -20.51 -8.44 -11.40
C ASP A 91 -20.73 -9.75 -10.62
N LEU A 92 -19.75 -10.13 -9.78
CA LEU A 92 -19.87 -11.31 -8.90
C LEU A 92 -21.01 -11.15 -7.89
N GLN A 93 -21.16 -9.97 -7.29
CA GLN A 93 -22.24 -9.70 -6.33
C GLN A 93 -23.61 -9.75 -7.03
N ALA A 94 -23.73 -9.21 -8.24
CA ALA A 94 -24.95 -9.31 -9.04
C ALA A 94 -25.27 -10.76 -9.42
N ALA A 95 -24.28 -11.55 -9.84
CA ALA A 95 -24.45 -12.96 -10.16
C ALA A 95 -24.87 -13.78 -8.93
N GLN A 96 -24.27 -13.53 -7.78
CA GLN A 96 -24.60 -14.21 -6.52
C GLN A 96 -26.03 -13.88 -6.07
N ASN A 97 -26.46 -12.61 -6.18
CA ASN A 97 -27.82 -12.19 -5.85
C ASN A 97 -28.86 -12.87 -6.77
N LYS A 98 -28.58 -12.97 -8.07
CA LYS A 98 -29.43 -13.71 -9.02
C LYS A 98 -29.52 -15.19 -8.66
N ALA A 99 -28.38 -15.85 -8.41
CA ALA A 99 -28.36 -17.25 -8.02
C ALA A 99 -29.11 -17.51 -6.70
N ALA A 100 -29.04 -16.58 -5.74
CA ALA A 100 -29.78 -16.67 -4.49
C ALA A 100 -31.31 -16.50 -4.68
N GLU A 101 -31.73 -15.61 -5.58
CA GLU A 101 -33.15 -15.43 -5.96
C GLU A 101 -33.71 -16.67 -6.69
N ASP A 102 -32.94 -17.24 -7.61
CA ASP A 102 -33.32 -18.45 -8.38
C ASP A 102 -33.43 -19.70 -7.48
N ALA A 103 -32.53 -19.84 -6.51
CA ALA A 103 -32.60 -20.90 -5.50
C ALA A 103 -33.85 -20.77 -4.61
N LYS A 104 -34.28 -19.54 -4.32
CA LYS A 104 -35.49 -19.27 -3.52
C LYS A 104 -36.79 -19.55 -4.28
N LYS A 105 -36.78 -19.42 -5.62
CA LYS A 105 -37.92 -19.77 -6.49
C LYS A 105 -38.09 -21.27 -6.74
N THR A 106 -37.03 -22.07 -6.58
CA THR A 106 -37.11 -23.53 -6.80
C THR A 106 -37.50 -24.29 -5.52
N ALA A 107 -37.59 -23.59 -4.37
CA ALA A 107 -37.95 -24.16 -3.07
C ALA A 107 -39.40 -23.85 -2.65
N ALA A 108 -40.40 -24.19 -3.48
CA ALA A 108 -41.78 -24.47 -3.05
C ALA A 108 -42.58 -25.10 -4.21
N PRO A 109 -43.31 -26.24 -4.07
CA PRO A 109 -43.56 -27.07 -2.88
C PRO A 109 -43.25 -28.57 -3.10
N ALA A 110 -42.56 -29.22 -2.16
CA ALA A 110 -42.62 -30.68 -2.02
C ALA A 110 -42.41 -31.06 -0.56
N ALA A 111 -43.47 -30.95 0.24
CA ALA A 111 -43.66 -31.72 1.48
C ALA A 111 -45.11 -31.54 1.98
N LYS A 112 -46.05 -32.21 1.29
CA LYS A 112 -47.21 -32.77 1.96
C LYS A 112 -47.15 -34.28 1.78
N ASP A 113 -47.53 -34.97 2.85
CA ASP A 113 -47.76 -36.41 2.97
C ASP A 113 -46.52 -37.28 3.25
N ALA A 114 -46.13 -37.36 4.54
CA ALA A 114 -46.45 -38.52 5.38
C ALA A 114 -45.65 -38.52 6.71
N THR A 115 -46.37 -38.53 7.82
CA THR A 115 -45.95 -39.04 9.15
C THR A 115 -47.21 -39.68 9.74
N PRO A 116 -47.19 -40.63 10.70
CA PRO A 116 -46.06 -41.18 11.46
C PRO A 116 -46.10 -42.72 11.67
N ALA A 117 -44.96 -43.32 12.01
CA ALA A 117 -44.96 -44.56 12.80
C ALA A 117 -43.79 -44.54 13.78
N ALA A 118 -44.14 -44.33 15.06
CA ALA A 118 -43.26 -44.49 16.19
C ALA A 118 -42.93 -45.98 16.42
N LYS A 119 -41.71 -46.26 16.88
CA LYS A 119 -41.48 -47.25 17.94
C LYS A 119 -40.17 -46.98 18.65
N ASP A 120 -40.32 -46.75 19.94
CA ASP A 120 -39.33 -46.54 20.99
C ASP A 120 -38.22 -47.60 21.05
N ALA A 121 -37.01 -47.17 21.40
CA ALA A 121 -36.30 -47.62 22.61
C ALA A 121 -34.86 -47.02 22.64
N ALA A 122 -34.61 -46.15 23.61
CA ALA A 122 -33.27 -45.90 24.16
C ALA A 122 -33.00 -46.92 25.31
N PRO A 123 -31.87 -46.90 26.07
CA PRO A 123 -30.60 -46.18 25.91
C PRO A 123 -29.35 -47.07 26.23
N ALA A 124 -28.14 -46.50 26.11
CA ALA A 124 -26.88 -46.76 26.88
C ALA A 124 -25.65 -46.58 25.96
N LYS A 125 -24.48 -46.09 26.35
CA LYS A 125 -23.88 -45.49 27.55
C LYS A 125 -22.43 -45.14 27.14
N ASP A 126 -21.85 -44.08 27.74
CA ASP A 126 -20.40 -43.82 27.95
C ASP A 126 -19.49 -43.72 26.70
N GLY A 127 -18.48 -42.86 26.56
CA GLY A 127 -17.67 -42.07 27.50
C GLY A 127 -16.19 -42.13 27.03
N ALA A 128 -15.47 -40.99 27.08
CA ALA A 128 -14.01 -40.81 26.93
C ALA A 128 -13.38 -41.16 25.55
N LYS A 129 -12.39 -40.44 25.01
CA LYS A 129 -11.28 -39.67 25.58
C LYS A 129 -10.77 -38.68 24.55
#